data_AF-A0A944EH09-F1
#
_entry.id   AF-A0A944EH09-F1
#
_cell.length_a   1.000
_cell.length_b   1.000
_cell.length_c   1.000
_cell.angle_alpha   90.00
_cell.angle_beta   90.00
_cell.angle_gamma   90.00
#
_symmetry.space_group_name_H-M   'P 1'
#
loop_
_entity.id
_entity.type
_entity.pdbx_description
1 polymer ?
#
loop_
_entity_poly.entity_id
_entity_poly.type
_entity_poly.pdbx_seq_one_letter_code
_entity_poly.pdbx_strand_id
1 'polypeptide(L)' 'MPDLAVRAARICPDCDGFPVVAITTGTRNQDGTRTTLRVVCPACHGTGHAPRWLVTTRRPAVSSGQEARR' A
#
# COMPACT_ATOMS: atom_id res chain seq x y z
N MET A 1 -32.32 10.04 -20.63
CA MET A 1 -31.69 9.73 -19.33
C MET A 1 -30.23 10.18 -19.42
N PRO A 2 -29.74 11.13 -18.61
CA PRO A 2 -28.34 11.53 -18.69
C PRO A 2 -27.50 10.41 -18.07
N ASP A 3 -26.48 9.95 -18.81
CA ASP A 3 -25.42 9.11 -18.26
C ASP A 3 -24.68 9.97 -17.23
N LEU A 4 -24.97 9.75 -15.95
CA LEU A 4 -24.13 10.27 -14.88
C LEU A 4 -22.80 9.53 -15.01
N ALA A 5 -21.90 10.08 -15.82
CA ALA A 5 -20.58 9.55 -16.04
C ALA A 5 -19.89 9.42 -14.67
N VAL A 6 -19.97 8.22 -14.09
CA VAL A 6 -19.25 7.87 -12.87
C VAL A 6 -17.79 7.96 -13.28
N ARG A 7 -17.14 9.04 -12.86
CA ARG A 7 -15.70 9.17 -13.02
C ARG A 7 -15.11 8.05 -12.18
N ALA A 8 -14.75 6.94 -12.82
CA ALA A 8 -14.07 5.84 -12.17
C ALA A 8 -12.90 6.45 -11.39
N ALA A 9 -12.96 6.34 -10.06
CA ALA A 9 -11.94 6.89 -9.21
C ALA A 9 -10.59 6.30 -9.66
N ARG A 10 -9.63 7.16 -9.99
CA ARG A 10 -8.35 6.70 -10.54
C ARG A 10 -7.58 6.01 -9.42
N ILE A 11 -7.62 4.68 -9.38
CA ILE A 11 -6.87 3.90 -8.41
C ILE A 11 -5.36 4.14 -8.64
N CYS A 12 -4.61 4.29 -7.56
CA CYS A 12 -3.16 4.40 -7.64
C CYS A 12 -2.56 3.08 -8.16
N PRO A 13 -1.81 3.07 -9.28
CA PRO A 13 -1.25 1.85 -9.85
C PRO A 13 -0.05 1.29 -9.08
N ASP A 14 0.47 2.03 -8.10
CA ASP A 14 1.61 1.59 -7.28
C ASP A 14 1.17 0.72 -6.10
N CYS A 15 -0.06 0.91 -5.62
CA CYS A 15 -0.62 0.16 -4.50
C CYS A 15 -1.90 -0.61 -4.86
N ASP A 16 -2.39 -0.50 -6.09
CA ASP A 16 -3.58 -1.20 -6.61
C ASP A 16 -4.82 -1.09 -5.72
N GLY A 17 -4.98 0.05 -5.04
CA GLY A 17 -6.10 0.29 -4.13
C GLY A 17 -5.88 -0.12 -2.67
N PHE A 18 -4.66 -0.54 -2.30
CA PHE A 18 -4.25 -0.83 -0.92
C PHE A 18 -3.25 0.20 -0.39
N PRO A 19 -3.68 1.46 -0.16
CA PRO A 19 -2.75 2.55 0.13
C PRO A 19 -2.18 2.54 1.55
N VAL A 20 -2.74 1.71 2.44
CA VAL A 20 -2.29 1.53 3.82
C VAL A 20 -2.42 0.06 4.20
N VAL A 21 -1.34 -0.53 4.69
CA VAL A 21 -1.34 -1.91 5.20
C VAL A 21 -0.74 -1.99 6.60
N ALA A 22 -1.16 -2.99 7.35
CA ALA A 22 -0.65 -3.31 8.67
C ALA A 22 0.20 -4.58 8.59
N ILE A 23 1.46 -4.49 9.02
CA ILE A 23 2.41 -5.61 9.02
C ILE A 23 2.72 -5.96 10.46
N THR A 24 2.34 -7.16 10.87
CA THR A 24 2.69 -7.69 12.19
C THR A 24 4.18 -8.09 12.21
N THR A 25 4.95 -7.56 13.15
CA THR A 25 6.33 -7.99 13.37
C THR A 25 6.34 -9.41 13.91
N GLY A 26 7.28 -10.23 13.44
CA GLY A 26 7.32 -11.66 13.75
C GLY A 26 7.46 -12.00 15.24
N THR A 27 8.03 -11.10 16.03
CA THR A 27 8.30 -11.29 17.46
C THR A 27 7.11 -10.82 18.31
N ARG A 28 6.78 -11.60 19.34
CA ARG A 28 5.86 -11.17 20.40
C ARG A 28 6.61 -10.31 21.41
N ASN A 29 5.97 -9.24 21.86
CA ASN A 29 6.42 -8.44 22.98
C ASN A 29 6.32 -9.24 24.28
N GLN A 30 7.00 -8.77 25.32
CA GLN A 30 7.05 -9.47 26.63
C GLN A 30 5.67 -9.57 27.30
N ASP A 31 4.76 -8.67 26.95
CA ASP A 31 3.36 -8.66 27.38
C ASP A 31 2.45 -9.62 26.58
N GLY A 32 3.00 -10.34 25.60
CA GLY A 32 2.28 -11.27 24.72
C GLY A 32 1.65 -10.62 23.48
N THR A 33 1.72 -9.29 23.34
CA THR A 33 1.23 -8.57 22.15
C THR A 33 2.21 -8.74 20.97
N ARG A 34 1.79 -8.31 19.78
CA ARG A 34 2.69 -8.22 18.62
C ARG A 34 2.71 -6.78 18.15
N THR A 35 3.89 -6.28 17.86
CA THR A 35 4.03 -4.94 17.26
C THR A 35 3.52 -4.98 15.82
N THR A 36 2.77 -3.96 15.43
CA THR A 36 2.23 -3.82 14.08
C THR A 36 2.79 -2.53 13.48
N LEU A 37 3.45 -2.65 12.33
CA LEU A 37 3.91 -1.51 11.56
C LEU A 37 2.84 -1.12 10.54
N ARG A 38 2.46 0.15 10.54
CA ARG A 38 1.61 0.72 9.49
C ARG A 38 2.50 1.21 8.36
N VAL A 39 2.30 0.66 7.16
CA VAL A 39 3.00 1.09 5.95
C VAL A 39 2.02 1.83 5.05
N VAL A 40 2.45 2.99 4.54
CA VAL A 40 1.66 3.84 3.67
C VAL A 40 2.31 3.89 2.29
N CYS A 41 1.52 3.79 1.22
CA CYS A 41 2.02 3.94 -0.14
C CYS A 41 2.61 5.36 -0.33
N PRO A 42 3.91 5.48 -0.69
CA PRO A 42 4.54 6.78 -0.84
C PRO A 42 4.09 7.52 -2.10
N ALA A 43 3.51 6.83 -3.10
CA ALA A 43 3.05 7.46 -4.33
C ALA A 43 1.71 8.20 -4.16
N CYS A 44 0.80 7.65 -3.35
CA CYS A 44 -0.52 8.26 -3.08
C CYS A 44 -0.67 8.80 -1.65
N HIS A 45 0.34 8.65 -0.80
CA HIS A 45 0.34 9.10 0.59
C HIS A 45 -0.86 8.58 1.41
N GLY A 46 -1.34 7.37 1.10
CA GLY A 46 -2.45 6.77 1.83
C GLY A 46 -3.84 7.06 1.25
N THR A 47 -3.96 7.85 0.19
CA THR A 47 -5.26 8.25 -0.37
C THR A 47 -5.89 7.21 -1.30
N GLY A 48 -5.11 6.25 -1.81
CA GLY A 48 -5.59 5.23 -2.76
C GLY A 48 -5.79 5.75 -4.19
N HIS A 49 -5.61 7.06 -4.40
CA HIS A 49 -5.80 7.71 -5.68
C HIS A 49 -4.63 8.64 -5.98
N ALA A 50 -4.09 8.56 -7.20
CA ALA A 50 -2.98 9.42 -7.61
C ALA A 50 -3.32 10.15 -8.91
N PRO A 51 -2.96 11.44 -9.04
CA PRO A 51 -2.95 12.10 -10.33
C PRO A 51 -2.01 11.34 -11.28
N ARG A 52 -2.45 11.11 -12.52
CA ARG A 52 -1.68 10.44 -13.58
C ARG A 52 -0.27 10.98 -13.82
N TRP A 53 -0.01 12.25 -13.50
CA TRP A 53 1.31 12.88 -13.65
C TRP A 53 2.22 12.73 -12.41
N LEU A 54 1.66 12.33 -11.26
CA LEU A 54 2.40 12.09 -10.02
C LEU A 54 2.99 10.67 -9.95
N VAL A 55 2.67 9.80 -10.93
CA VAL A 55 3.29 8.47 -11.08
C VAL A 55 4.71 8.66 -11.61
N THR A 56 5.59 9.13 -10.75
CA THR A 56 7.03 9.14 -10.97
C THR A 56 7.65 8.32 -9.86
N THR A 57 8.52 7.41 -10.27
CA THR A 57 9.20 6.36 -9.49
C THR A 57 8.36 5.11 -9.24
N ARG A 58 8.36 4.19 -10.22
CA ARG A 58 8.36 2.77 -9.89
C ARG A 58 9.57 2.52 -9.00
N ARG A 59 9.38 2.44 -7.69
CA ARG A 59 10.39 1.90 -6.80
C ARG A 59 10.25 0.38 -6.93
N PRO A 60 11.27 -0.37 -7.42
CA PRO A 60 11.16 -1.81 -7.54
C PRO A 60 10.77 -2.36 -6.17
N ALA A 61 9.73 -3.20 -6.15
CA ALA A 61 9.31 -3.88 -4.94
C ALA A 61 10.54 -4.61 -4.38
N VAL A 62 11.08 -4.12 -3.27
CA VAL A 62 12.03 -4.91 -2.50
C VAL A 62 11.21 -6.08 -2.01
N SER A 63 11.35 -7.23 -2.67
CA SER A 63 10.81 -8.48 -2.16
C SER A 63 11.43 -8.65 -0.78
N SER A 64 10.63 -8.39 0.25
CA SER A 64 11.02 -8.65 1.64
C SER A 64 11.47 -10.10 1.69
N GLY A 65 12.77 -10.32 1.88
CA GLY A 65 13.43 -11.63 1.88
C GLY A 65 12.97 -12.53 3.02
N GLN A 66 11.71 -12.96 2.99
CA GLN A 66 11.11 -13.90 3.94
C GLN A 66 11.14 -15.35 3.42
N GLU A 67 11.49 -15.59 2.16
CA GLU A 67 11.53 -16.94 1.57
C GLU A 67 12.86 -17.68 1.80
N ALA A 68 13.94 -16.98 2.17
CA ALA A 68 15.29 -17.56 2.26
C ALA A 68 15.62 -18.27 3.59
N ARG A 69 14.60 -18.71 4.34
CA ARG A 69 14.77 -19.54 5.55
C ARG A 69 13.80 -20.73 5.50
N ARG A 70 13.87 -21.51 4.43
CA ARG A 70 13.21 -22.81 4.34
C ARG A 70 14.24 -23.89 4.07
#